data_AF-A0A7C4CA80-F1
#
_entry.id   AF-A0A7C4CA80-F1
#
_cell.length_a   1.000
_cell.length_b   1.000
_cell.length_c   1.000
_cell.angle_alpha   90.00
_cell.angle_beta   90.00
_cell.angle_gamma   90.00
#
_symmetry.space_group_name_H-M   'P 1'
#
loop_
_entity.id
_entity.type
_entity.pdbx_description
1 polymer ?
#
loop_
_entity_poly.entity_id
_entity_poly.type
_entity_poly.pdbx_seq_one_letter_code
_entity_poly.pdbx_strand_id
1 'polypeptide(L)'
;MELPTEFYLAEPPRLVPLTLRLQALLGPTGQFGWFFLGVGLAACWLVLPLADFSSWTVHGPVATASGRITDVRETGYSEGGRKGQGGTPIWAHDFEFVGPGGRTYSGTSYGRGRCYQAGVSVTVEYPPQAPDRACIRGMRRAPFSWTAGFVVIFPVVGAGAVGVQVRHGRQVLRLLRDGRLAAAKFVSAVRTATRINRQYVHRVTLQFHTDDGDEITATTRTTRPELLRDAPQERILYDPQRPKRMYPLDTLPLKARPGPDGHWAPGGAATYLLLILPLTTIVGHLAYASLRWGG
;
A
#
# COMPACT_ATOMS: atom_id res chain seq x y z
N MET A 1 42.84 -22.30 7.33
CA MET A 1 42.02 -21.17 7.80
C MET A 1 41.03 -21.76 8.80
N GLU A 2 41.40 -21.74 10.07
CA GLU A 2 40.57 -22.29 11.14
C GLU A 2 39.30 -21.43 11.27
N LEU A 3 38.13 -22.07 11.25
CA LEU A 3 36.87 -21.38 11.51
C LEU A 3 36.89 -20.92 12.98
N PRO A 4 36.59 -19.63 13.28
CA PRO A 4 36.61 -19.15 14.65
C PRO A 4 35.64 -19.96 15.51
N THR A 5 36.22 -20.60 16.52
CA THR A 5 35.60 -21.36 17.59
C THR A 5 34.70 -20.42 18.39
N GLU A 6 33.43 -20.81 18.53
CA GLU A 6 32.34 -20.13 19.27
C GLU A 6 31.75 -18.86 18.64
N PHE A 7 30.67 -19.06 17.88
CA PHE A 7 29.69 -17.99 17.65
C PHE A 7 29.13 -17.55 19.01
N TYR A 8 29.56 -16.37 19.46
CA TYR A 8 29.12 -15.68 20.67
C TYR A 8 28.10 -14.62 20.30
N LEU A 9 27.00 -14.56 21.04
CA LEU A 9 25.96 -13.55 20.89
C LEU A 9 25.65 -13.00 22.29
N ALA A 10 25.68 -11.68 22.45
CA ALA A 10 25.48 -11.03 23.74
C ALA A 10 24.12 -11.43 24.37
N GLU A 11 23.99 -11.35 25.68
CA GLU A 11 22.72 -11.64 26.33
C GLU A 11 21.62 -10.63 25.95
N PRO A 12 20.35 -11.05 25.87
CA PRO A 12 19.23 -10.13 25.67
C PRO A 12 18.99 -9.28 26.95
N PRO A 13 18.52 -8.02 26.83
CA PRO A 13 18.11 -7.34 25.61
C PRO A 13 19.29 -6.72 24.84
N ARG A 14 19.40 -7.06 23.56
CA ARG A 14 20.47 -6.58 22.67
C ARG A 14 20.13 -5.24 22.04
N LEU A 15 21.15 -4.40 21.86
CA LEU A 15 21.05 -3.23 21.01
C LEU A 15 20.90 -3.66 19.54
N VAL A 16 19.87 -3.15 18.89
CA VAL A 16 19.66 -3.36 17.45
C VAL A 16 19.99 -2.05 16.72
N PRO A 17 21.06 -2.01 15.90
CA PRO A 17 21.48 -0.83 15.16
C PRO A 17 20.35 -0.17 14.37
N LEU A 18 20.41 1.16 14.24
CA LEU A 18 19.41 1.93 13.50
C LEU A 18 19.26 1.43 12.05
N THR A 19 20.35 1.05 11.40
CA THR A 19 20.30 0.52 10.04
C THR A 19 19.49 -0.78 9.96
N LEU A 20 19.65 -1.72 10.90
CA LEU A 20 18.80 -2.91 10.95
C LEU A 20 17.34 -2.57 11.28
N ARG A 21 17.09 -1.57 12.14
CA ARG A 21 15.72 -1.06 12.39
C ARG A 21 15.07 -0.52 11.12
N LEU A 22 15.78 0.30 10.36
CA LEU A 22 15.31 0.85 9.10
C LEU A 22 15.08 -0.26 8.06
N GLN A 23 16.00 -1.20 7.92
CA GLN A 23 15.85 -2.32 6.99
C GLN A 23 14.67 -3.23 7.36
N ALA A 24 14.42 -3.44 8.66
CA ALA A 24 13.28 -4.20 9.15
C ALA A 24 11.95 -3.50 8.85
N LEU A 25 11.87 -2.20 9.05
CA LEU A 25 10.63 -1.44 8.94
C LEU A 25 10.33 -0.95 7.51
N LEU A 26 11.38 -0.67 6.74
CA LEU A 26 11.33 -0.03 5.43
C LEU A 26 11.97 -0.89 4.33
N GLY A 27 12.08 -2.21 4.55
CA GLY A 27 12.63 -3.15 3.58
C GLY A 27 11.91 -3.17 2.23
N PRO A 28 12.33 -4.00 1.27
CA PRO A 28 11.86 -3.95 -0.13
C PRO A 28 10.33 -3.96 -0.31
N THR A 29 9.61 -4.81 0.42
CA THR A 29 8.13 -4.83 0.39
C THR A 29 7.53 -3.53 0.93
N GLY A 30 8.16 -2.93 1.95
CA GLY A 30 7.80 -1.60 2.44
C GLY A 30 8.06 -0.50 1.40
N GLN A 31 9.19 -0.53 0.70
CA GLN A 31 9.50 0.44 -0.37
C GLN A 31 8.46 0.37 -1.50
N PHE A 32 8.10 -0.84 -1.93
CA PHE A 32 7.00 -1.05 -2.88
C PHE A 32 5.68 -0.45 -2.36
N GLY A 33 5.37 -0.68 -1.08
CA GLY A 33 4.20 -0.11 -0.43
C GLY A 33 4.21 1.43 -0.42
N TRP A 34 5.35 2.04 -0.07
CA TRP A 34 5.52 3.50 -0.06
C TRP A 34 5.40 4.11 -1.46
N PHE A 35 5.95 3.46 -2.49
CA PHE A 35 5.78 3.90 -3.87
C PHE A 35 4.31 3.90 -4.28
N PHE A 36 3.59 2.79 -4.07
CA PHE A 36 2.16 2.68 -4.38
C PHE A 36 1.31 3.67 -3.58
N LEU A 37 1.66 3.89 -2.31
CA LEU A 37 1.00 4.88 -1.47
C LEU A 37 1.23 6.30 -2.00
N GLY A 38 2.47 6.68 -2.28
CA GLY A 38 2.84 8.01 -2.75
C GLY A 38 2.22 8.36 -4.09
N VAL A 39 2.41 7.50 -5.10
CA VAL A 39 1.83 7.69 -6.44
C VAL A 39 0.31 7.58 -6.41
N GLY A 40 -0.22 6.60 -5.66
CA GLY A 40 -1.66 6.40 -5.53
C GLY A 40 -2.38 7.59 -4.91
N LEU A 41 -1.82 8.19 -3.85
CA LEU A 41 -2.35 9.42 -3.26
C LEU A 41 -2.26 10.61 -4.22
N ALA A 42 -1.15 10.77 -4.96
CA ALA A 42 -1.02 11.82 -5.97
C ALA A 42 -2.09 11.69 -7.07
N ALA A 43 -2.33 10.46 -7.54
CA ALA A 43 -3.39 10.18 -8.49
C ALA A 43 -4.79 10.47 -7.90
N CYS A 44 -5.01 10.18 -6.61
CA CYS A 44 -6.26 10.54 -5.93
C CYS A 44 -6.49 12.06 -5.91
N TRP A 45 -5.46 12.87 -5.61
CA TRP A 45 -5.56 14.33 -5.62
C TRP A 45 -5.94 14.91 -6.98
N LEU A 46 -5.47 14.27 -8.05
CA LEU A 46 -5.75 14.66 -9.43
C LEU A 46 -7.14 14.20 -9.89
N VAL A 47 -7.49 12.94 -9.63
CA VAL A 47 -8.61 12.27 -10.29
C VAL A 47 -9.91 12.38 -9.48
N LEU A 48 -9.86 12.24 -8.15
CA LEU A 48 -11.08 12.22 -7.34
C LEU A 48 -11.89 13.52 -7.42
N PRO A 49 -11.29 14.73 -7.46
CA PRO A 49 -12.05 15.96 -7.67
C PRO A 49 -12.77 16.04 -9.02
N LEU A 50 -12.35 15.25 -10.01
CA LEU A 50 -12.91 15.19 -11.36
C LEU A 50 -13.89 14.01 -11.54
N ALA A 51 -14.09 13.19 -10.52
CA ALA A 51 -14.96 12.03 -10.55
C ALA A 51 -16.35 12.37 -9.99
N ASP A 52 -17.39 11.94 -10.70
CA ASP A 52 -18.77 12.18 -10.29
C ASP A 52 -19.26 11.05 -9.38
N PHE A 53 -19.40 11.35 -8.09
CA PHE A 53 -20.01 10.47 -7.07
C PHE A 53 -21.49 10.81 -6.81
N SER A 54 -22.15 11.54 -7.72
CA SER A 54 -23.56 11.92 -7.62
C SER A 54 -24.49 10.75 -7.36
N SER A 55 -24.29 9.66 -8.09
CA SER A 55 -25.09 8.44 -7.98
C SER A 55 -25.06 7.80 -6.58
N TRP A 56 -24.09 8.15 -5.75
CA TRP A 56 -23.95 7.64 -4.38
C TRP A 56 -24.26 8.67 -3.30
N THR A 57 -24.35 9.95 -3.65
CA THR A 57 -24.50 11.03 -2.67
C THR A 57 -25.86 11.71 -2.75
N VAL A 58 -26.48 11.72 -3.94
CA VAL A 58 -27.83 12.23 -4.14
C VAL A 58 -28.80 11.07 -3.91
N HIS A 59 -29.52 11.14 -2.80
CA HIS A 59 -30.62 10.23 -2.49
C HIS A 59 -31.93 11.02 -2.44
N GLY A 60 -33.03 10.40 -2.85
CA GLY A 60 -34.38 10.99 -2.79
C GLY A 60 -34.93 11.40 -4.15
N PRO A 61 -36.11 12.05 -4.16
CA PRO A 61 -36.79 12.42 -5.39
C PRO A 61 -36.00 13.47 -6.16
N VAL A 62 -35.90 13.25 -7.48
CA VAL A 62 -35.27 14.18 -8.42
C VAL A 62 -36.39 14.89 -9.16
N ALA A 63 -36.40 16.22 -9.10
CA ALA A 63 -37.30 17.04 -9.87
C ALA A 63 -36.69 17.37 -11.23
N THR A 64 -37.55 17.70 -12.20
CA THR A 64 -37.13 18.07 -13.55
C THR A 64 -37.63 19.47 -13.89
N ALA A 65 -36.81 20.25 -14.56
CA ALA A 65 -37.20 21.55 -15.12
C ALA A 65 -36.69 21.70 -16.56
N SER A 66 -37.30 22.62 -17.31
CA SER A 66 -36.73 23.09 -18.57
C SER A 66 -35.59 24.06 -18.25
N GLY A 67 -34.42 23.81 -18.82
CA GLY A 67 -33.27 24.70 -18.77
C GLY A 67 -32.78 25.03 -20.17
N ARG A 68 -31.76 25.88 -20.25
CA ARG A 68 -31.13 26.30 -21.50
C ARG A 68 -29.62 26.24 -21.36
N ILE A 69 -28.95 25.70 -22.36
CA ILE A 69 -27.48 25.72 -22.44
C ILE A 69 -27.03 27.14 -22.74
N THR A 70 -26.13 27.68 -21.92
CA THR A 70 -25.57 29.02 -22.07
C THR A 70 -24.21 29.01 -22.76
N ASP A 71 -23.38 28.00 -22.50
CA ASP A 71 -22.07 27.83 -23.14
C ASP A 71 -21.68 26.35 -23.28
N VAL A 72 -20.80 26.04 -24.24
CA VAL A 72 -20.28 24.69 -24.48
C VAL A 72 -18.79 24.75 -24.77
N ARG A 73 -18.00 24.01 -24.00
CA ARG A 73 -16.53 24.00 -24.10
C ARG A 73 -15.94 22.60 -24.08
N GLU A 74 -14.85 22.44 -24.82
CA GLU A 74 -14.06 21.22 -24.78
C GLU A 74 -13.28 21.14 -23.46
N THR A 75 -13.27 19.98 -22.82
CA THR A 75 -12.58 19.81 -21.52
C THR A 75 -11.13 19.36 -21.66
N GLY A 76 -10.72 18.90 -22.84
CA GLY A 76 -9.44 18.22 -23.08
C GLY A 76 -9.40 16.78 -22.54
N TYR A 77 -10.46 16.30 -21.89
CA TYR A 77 -10.55 14.93 -21.38
C TYR A 77 -11.23 13.98 -22.39
N SER A 78 -10.90 12.69 -22.29
CA SER A 78 -11.56 11.63 -23.05
C SER A 78 -11.72 10.33 -22.23
N GLU A 79 -12.70 9.48 -22.58
CA GLU A 79 -13.00 8.22 -21.90
C GLU A 79 -13.12 7.06 -22.91
N GLY A 80 -12.65 5.85 -22.55
CA GLY A 80 -12.89 4.61 -23.32
C GLY A 80 -11.96 4.31 -24.49
N GLY A 81 -10.84 5.03 -24.63
CA GLY A 81 -9.85 4.79 -25.70
C GLY A 81 -9.13 3.44 -25.57
N ARG A 82 -8.64 2.92 -26.70
CA ARG A 82 -7.83 1.68 -26.78
C ARG A 82 -6.47 1.99 -27.40
N LYS A 83 -5.53 1.05 -27.34
CA LYS A 83 -4.23 1.22 -28.01
C LYS A 83 -4.45 1.46 -29.52
N GLY A 84 -4.03 2.64 -29.99
CA GLY A 84 -4.20 3.07 -31.39
C GLY A 84 -5.54 3.74 -31.72
N GLN A 85 -6.45 3.92 -30.75
CA GLN A 85 -7.72 4.63 -30.92
C GLN A 85 -7.90 5.68 -29.82
N GLY A 86 -8.14 6.93 -30.20
CA GLY A 86 -8.46 8.01 -29.27
C GLY A 86 -9.69 7.68 -28.42
N GLY A 87 -9.75 8.22 -27.21
CA GLY A 87 -10.95 8.13 -26.37
C GLY A 87 -12.08 9.00 -26.93
N THR A 88 -13.31 8.77 -26.45
CA THR A 88 -14.42 9.67 -26.76
C THR A 88 -14.26 10.96 -25.95
N PRO A 89 -14.27 12.14 -26.58
CA PRO A 89 -14.06 13.41 -25.89
C PRO A 89 -15.20 13.72 -24.92
N ILE A 90 -14.89 14.44 -23.86
CA ILE A 90 -15.86 14.92 -22.87
C ILE A 90 -16.04 16.43 -23.06
N TRP A 91 -17.30 16.84 -23.20
CA TRP A 91 -17.69 18.25 -23.34
C TRP A 91 -18.32 18.75 -22.04
N ALA A 92 -18.05 20.00 -21.69
CA ALA A 92 -18.73 20.72 -20.62
C ALA A 92 -19.84 21.60 -21.22
N HIS A 93 -21.03 21.53 -20.63
CA HIS A 93 -22.21 22.30 -21.00
C HIS A 93 -22.63 23.13 -19.80
N ASP A 94 -22.44 24.44 -19.89
CA ASP A 94 -22.95 25.38 -18.91
C ASP A 94 -24.43 25.63 -19.21
N PHE A 95 -25.27 25.64 -18.17
CA PHE A 95 -26.71 25.73 -18.33
C PHE A 95 -27.35 26.54 -17.20
N GLU A 96 -28.53 27.06 -17.48
CA GLU A 96 -29.40 27.74 -16.51
C GLU A 96 -30.79 27.13 -16.51
N PHE A 97 -31.46 27.11 -15.36
CA PHE A 97 -32.84 26.69 -15.23
C PHE A 97 -33.56 27.42 -14.08
N VAL A 98 -34.88 27.41 -14.11
CA VAL A 98 -35.71 27.95 -13.02
C VAL A 98 -36.08 26.80 -12.09
N GLY A 99 -35.63 26.89 -10.83
CA GLY A 99 -35.85 25.89 -9.79
C GLY A 99 -36.98 26.25 -8.83
N PRO A 100 -37.02 25.62 -7.64
CA PRO A 100 -38.05 25.87 -6.64
C PRO A 100 -38.11 27.35 -6.23
N GLY A 101 -39.32 27.87 -6.06
CA GLY A 101 -39.54 29.28 -5.68
C GLY A 101 -39.27 30.29 -6.79
N GLY A 102 -39.16 29.84 -8.05
CA GLY A 102 -38.93 30.73 -9.21
C GLY A 102 -37.50 31.29 -9.30
N ARG A 103 -36.57 30.79 -8.48
CA ARG A 103 -35.17 31.21 -8.50
C ARG A 103 -34.42 30.57 -9.67
N THR A 104 -33.60 31.37 -10.35
CA THR A 104 -32.69 30.88 -11.39
C THR A 104 -31.45 30.25 -10.76
N TYR A 105 -31.07 29.08 -11.27
CA TYR A 105 -29.87 28.34 -10.90
C TYR A 105 -29.05 28.08 -12.16
N SER A 106 -27.73 27.98 -11.98
CA SER A 106 -26.77 27.67 -13.04
C SER A 106 -25.88 26.50 -12.64
N GLY A 107 -25.37 25.76 -13.62
CA GLY A 107 -24.42 24.69 -13.37
C GLY A 107 -23.70 24.25 -14.63
N THR A 108 -22.79 23.30 -14.47
CA THR A 108 -22.05 22.66 -15.57
C THR A 108 -22.35 21.17 -15.57
N SER A 109 -22.71 20.65 -16.74
CA SER A 109 -22.86 19.20 -16.97
C SER A 109 -21.81 18.69 -17.94
N TYR A 110 -21.46 17.42 -17.82
CA TYR A 110 -20.41 16.78 -18.62
C TYR A 110 -20.99 15.64 -19.43
N GLY A 111 -20.87 15.76 -20.75
CA GLY A 111 -21.37 14.80 -21.74
C GLY A 111 -20.23 14.11 -22.48
N ARG A 112 -20.20 12.76 -22.47
CA ARG A 112 -19.27 11.97 -23.28
C ARG A 112 -19.75 11.91 -24.73
N GLY A 113 -18.98 12.48 -25.66
CA GLY A 113 -19.24 12.47 -27.11
C GLY A 113 -20.46 13.30 -27.55
N ARG A 114 -21.18 13.92 -26.61
CA ARG A 114 -22.33 14.78 -26.90
C ARG A 114 -21.89 16.23 -26.84
N CYS A 115 -21.89 16.91 -27.98
CA CYS A 115 -21.71 18.35 -28.07
C CYS A 115 -23.05 18.98 -28.48
N TYR A 116 -23.74 19.61 -27.52
CA TYR A 116 -24.92 20.42 -27.81
C TYR A 116 -24.48 21.81 -28.27
N GLN A 117 -25.39 22.59 -28.84
CA GLN A 117 -25.16 24.01 -29.14
C GLN A 117 -25.69 24.88 -28.01
N ALA A 118 -25.06 26.05 -27.80
CA ALA A 118 -25.60 27.07 -26.92
C ALA A 118 -26.98 27.54 -27.40
N GLY A 119 -27.85 27.91 -26.46
CA GLY A 119 -29.23 28.32 -26.71
C GLY A 119 -30.25 27.19 -26.78
N VAL A 120 -29.81 25.93 -26.84
CA VAL A 120 -30.72 24.76 -26.89
C VAL A 120 -31.38 24.53 -25.53
N SER A 121 -32.70 24.30 -25.55
CA SER A 121 -33.47 23.88 -24.38
C SER A 121 -33.18 22.43 -24.01
N VAL A 122 -32.98 22.17 -22.72
CA VAL A 122 -32.63 20.86 -22.17
C VAL A 122 -33.47 20.53 -20.94
N THR A 123 -33.67 19.25 -20.68
CA THR A 123 -34.24 18.82 -19.39
C THR A 123 -33.13 18.79 -18.34
N VAL A 124 -33.32 19.55 -17.26
CA VAL A 124 -32.43 19.57 -16.10
C VAL A 124 -33.06 18.76 -14.98
N GLU A 125 -32.25 17.90 -14.36
CA GLU A 125 -32.55 17.10 -13.19
C GLU A 125 -31.88 17.72 -11.97
N TYR A 126 -32.63 17.91 -10.88
CA TYR A 126 -32.08 18.51 -9.66
C TYR A 126 -32.74 17.96 -8.38
N PRO A 127 -31.99 17.84 -7.27
CA PRO A 127 -32.57 17.56 -5.96
C PRO A 127 -33.31 18.80 -5.44
N PRO A 128 -34.60 18.73 -5.05
CA PRO A 128 -35.34 19.90 -4.57
C PRO A 128 -34.72 20.58 -3.36
N GLN A 129 -34.07 19.81 -2.48
CA GLN A 129 -33.38 20.31 -1.28
C GLN A 129 -31.98 20.87 -1.56
N ALA A 130 -31.43 20.63 -2.75
CA ALA A 130 -30.12 21.13 -3.15
C ALA A 130 -30.08 21.42 -4.67
N PRO A 131 -30.81 22.45 -5.16
CA PRO A 131 -30.89 22.73 -6.60
C PRO A 131 -29.55 23.05 -7.26
N ASP A 132 -28.56 23.53 -6.50
CA ASP A 132 -27.18 23.78 -6.98
C ASP A 132 -26.45 22.51 -7.44
N ARG A 133 -27.02 21.33 -7.13
CA ARG A 133 -26.51 20.02 -7.53
C ARG A 133 -27.16 19.47 -8.80
N ALA A 134 -27.77 20.34 -9.59
CA ALA A 134 -28.44 20.02 -10.84
C ALA A 134 -27.49 19.45 -11.92
N CYS A 135 -28.03 18.65 -12.83
CA CYS A 135 -27.37 18.27 -14.07
C CYS A 135 -28.37 18.17 -15.22
N ILE A 136 -27.88 18.28 -16.45
CA ILE A 136 -28.67 17.97 -17.64
C ILE A 136 -28.96 16.46 -17.63
N ARG A 137 -30.21 16.08 -17.88
CA ARG A 137 -30.65 14.68 -17.90
C ARG A 137 -29.75 13.82 -18.79
N GLY A 138 -29.20 12.75 -18.21
CA GLY A 138 -28.31 11.81 -18.91
C GLY A 138 -26.85 12.29 -19.04
N MET A 139 -26.47 13.40 -18.39
CA MET A 139 -25.10 13.85 -18.23
C MET A 139 -24.62 13.69 -16.79
N ARG A 140 -23.32 13.94 -16.57
CA ARG A 140 -22.65 13.87 -15.26
C ARG A 140 -22.35 15.26 -14.72
N ARG A 141 -22.06 15.38 -13.43
CA ARG A 141 -21.65 16.65 -12.79
C ARG A 141 -20.14 16.84 -12.71
N ALA A 142 -19.38 15.83 -13.10
CA ALA A 142 -17.93 15.90 -13.24
C ALA A 142 -17.50 15.16 -14.52
N PRO A 143 -16.29 15.45 -15.05
CA PRO A 143 -15.82 14.86 -16.30
C PRO A 143 -15.83 13.32 -16.28
N PHE A 144 -15.37 12.72 -15.19
CA PHE A 144 -15.25 11.27 -15.08
C PHE A 144 -16.38 10.66 -14.28
N SER A 145 -16.72 9.39 -14.56
CA SER A 145 -17.69 8.65 -13.76
C SER A 145 -17.09 8.22 -12.41
N TRP A 146 -17.95 7.73 -11.50
CA TRP A 146 -17.53 7.16 -10.23
C TRP A 146 -16.46 6.07 -10.35
N THR A 147 -16.33 5.41 -11.52
CA THR A 147 -15.31 4.39 -11.76
C THR A 147 -13.89 4.94 -11.72
N ALA A 148 -13.70 6.24 -12.00
CA ALA A 148 -12.42 6.91 -11.76
C ALA A 148 -11.99 6.87 -10.28
N GLY A 149 -12.95 6.70 -9.36
CA GLY A 149 -12.71 6.44 -7.95
C GLY A 149 -11.94 5.14 -7.65
N PHE A 150 -11.85 4.18 -8.58
CA PHE A 150 -11.03 2.99 -8.41
C PHE A 150 -9.53 3.28 -8.26
N VAL A 151 -9.09 4.50 -8.57
CA VAL A 151 -7.73 4.98 -8.26
C VAL A 151 -7.37 4.84 -6.77
N VAL A 152 -8.37 4.83 -5.86
CA VAL A 152 -8.18 4.61 -4.42
C VAL A 152 -7.62 3.21 -4.08
N ILE A 153 -7.74 2.24 -4.98
CA ILE A 153 -7.15 0.90 -4.77
C ILE A 153 -5.63 1.00 -4.61
N PHE A 154 -4.96 1.88 -5.37
CA PHE A 154 -3.49 2.03 -5.31
C PHE A 154 -2.97 2.43 -3.92
N PRO A 155 -3.44 3.53 -3.28
CA PRO A 155 -2.98 3.87 -1.94
C PRO A 155 -3.41 2.86 -0.89
N VAL A 156 -4.57 2.19 -1.04
CA VAL A 156 -4.99 1.13 -0.11
C VAL A 156 -4.04 -0.07 -0.17
N VAL A 157 -3.68 -0.54 -1.36
CA VAL A 157 -2.69 -1.61 -1.55
C VAL A 157 -1.32 -1.18 -1.00
N GLY A 158 -0.90 0.06 -1.28
CA GLY A 158 0.33 0.63 -0.75
C GLY A 158 0.37 0.64 0.78
N ALA A 159 -0.68 1.17 1.42
CA ALA A 159 -0.83 1.21 2.87
C ALA A 159 -0.85 -0.19 3.49
N GLY A 160 -1.54 -1.15 2.86
CA GLY A 160 -1.56 -2.55 3.29
C GLY A 160 -0.16 -3.18 3.28
N ALA A 161 0.61 -2.98 2.19
CA ALA A 161 1.98 -3.47 2.08
C ALA A 161 2.92 -2.83 3.12
N VAL A 162 2.81 -1.52 3.36
CA VAL A 162 3.54 -0.82 4.44
C VAL A 162 3.18 -1.41 5.81
N GLY A 163 1.89 -1.60 6.09
CA GLY A 163 1.41 -2.17 7.35
C GLY A 163 1.93 -3.59 7.61
N VAL A 164 1.91 -4.44 6.58
CA VAL A 164 2.49 -5.80 6.65
C VAL A 164 3.99 -5.75 6.90
N GLN A 165 4.74 -4.90 6.19
CA GLN A 165 6.17 -4.74 6.40
C GLN A 165 6.49 -4.25 7.82
N VAL A 166 5.79 -3.23 8.32
CA VAL A 166 6.00 -2.71 9.68
C VAL A 166 5.70 -3.76 10.73
N ARG A 167 4.61 -4.53 10.56
CA ARG A 167 4.26 -5.62 11.48
C ARG A 167 5.35 -6.71 11.50
N HIS A 168 5.78 -7.17 10.33
CA HIS A 168 6.86 -8.15 10.21
C HIS A 168 8.20 -7.59 10.74
N GLY A 169 8.50 -6.32 10.45
CA GLY A 169 9.69 -5.62 10.92
C GLY A 169 9.76 -5.55 12.44
N ARG A 170 8.69 -5.09 13.10
CA ARG A 170 8.60 -5.07 14.59
C ARG A 170 8.82 -6.44 15.20
N GLN A 171 8.24 -7.45 14.55
CA GLN A 171 8.40 -8.84 14.90
C GLN A 171 9.86 -9.29 14.79
N VAL A 172 10.56 -8.96 13.70
CA VAL A 172 11.99 -9.26 13.53
C VAL A 172 12.84 -8.50 14.55
N LEU A 173 12.56 -7.22 14.78
CA LEU A 173 13.32 -6.42 15.74
C LEU A 173 13.21 -6.92 17.17
N ARG A 174 12.02 -7.42 17.57
CA ARG A 174 11.85 -8.10 18.86
C ARG A 174 12.72 -9.35 18.94
N LEU A 175 12.76 -10.17 17.90
CA LEU A 175 13.61 -11.36 17.88
C LEU A 175 15.10 -10.99 17.99
N LEU A 176 15.56 -9.98 17.26
CA LEU A 176 16.95 -9.54 17.32
C LEU A 176 17.31 -8.99 18.71
N ARG A 177 16.39 -8.24 19.33
CA ARG A 177 16.57 -7.63 20.65
C ARG A 177 16.51 -8.67 21.78
N ASP A 178 15.43 -9.44 21.83
CA ASP A 178 15.06 -10.25 22.99
C ASP A 178 15.19 -11.77 22.75
N GLY A 179 15.58 -12.18 21.53
CA GLY A 179 15.64 -13.59 21.16
C GLY A 179 16.76 -14.34 21.87
N ARG A 180 16.49 -15.61 22.19
CA ARG A 180 17.40 -16.50 22.90
C ARG A 180 17.98 -17.55 21.96
N LEU A 181 19.22 -17.96 22.23
CA LEU A 181 19.89 -18.99 21.44
C LEU A 181 19.50 -20.37 21.95
N ALA A 182 19.27 -21.30 21.03
CA ALA A 182 19.09 -22.71 21.36
C ALA A 182 19.74 -23.59 20.30
N ALA A 183 20.11 -24.80 20.70
CA ALA A 183 20.52 -25.86 19.80
C ALA A 183 19.28 -26.65 19.38
N ALA A 184 19.01 -26.70 18.09
CA ALA A 184 17.85 -27.37 17.52
C ALA A 184 18.26 -28.61 16.73
N LYS A 185 17.58 -29.72 17.00
CA LYS A 185 17.71 -30.96 16.25
C LYS A 185 16.84 -30.89 15.00
N PHE A 186 17.40 -31.28 13.86
CA PHE A 186 16.64 -31.49 12.63
C PHE A 186 15.71 -32.70 12.78
N VAL A 187 14.42 -32.52 12.50
CA VAL A 187 13.42 -33.60 12.58
C VAL A 187 13.00 -34.06 11.18
N SER A 188 12.55 -33.14 10.34
CA SER A 188 12.03 -33.50 9.01
C SER A 188 12.10 -32.32 8.04
N ALA A 189 12.07 -32.61 6.74
CA ALA A 189 11.87 -31.60 5.70
C ALA A 189 10.86 -32.11 4.67
N VAL A 190 9.80 -31.34 4.45
CA VAL A 190 8.74 -31.67 3.49
C VAL A 190 8.72 -30.63 2.39
N ARG A 191 8.83 -31.09 1.14
CA ARG A 191 8.70 -30.22 -0.03
C ARG A 191 7.30 -29.61 -0.11
N THR A 192 7.23 -28.31 -0.37
CA THR A 192 5.96 -27.61 -0.60
C THR A 192 5.68 -27.45 -2.10
N ALA A 193 4.46 -27.02 -2.46
CA ALA A 193 4.10 -26.70 -3.84
C ALA A 193 4.72 -25.38 -4.34
N THR A 194 5.26 -24.55 -3.44
CA THR A 194 5.82 -23.23 -3.78
C THR A 194 7.23 -23.36 -4.36
N ARG A 195 7.51 -22.59 -5.41
CA ARG A 195 8.84 -22.45 -6.02
C ARG A 195 9.30 -21.00 -5.96
N ILE A 196 10.58 -20.78 -5.66
CA ILE A 196 11.26 -19.48 -5.72
C ILE A 196 12.52 -19.68 -6.56
N ASN A 197 12.72 -18.87 -7.61
CA ASN A 197 13.86 -18.98 -8.51
C ASN A 197 14.10 -20.42 -9.04
N ARG A 198 13.00 -21.10 -9.43
CA ARG A 198 12.98 -22.49 -9.90
C ARG A 198 13.39 -23.56 -8.87
N GLN A 199 13.62 -23.18 -7.60
CA GLN A 199 13.88 -24.12 -6.51
C GLN A 199 12.62 -24.32 -5.66
N TYR A 200 12.41 -25.55 -5.19
CA TYR A 200 11.29 -25.84 -4.29
C TYR A 200 11.56 -25.29 -2.89
N VAL A 201 10.54 -24.67 -2.31
CA VAL A 201 10.55 -24.31 -0.90
C VAL A 201 10.23 -25.56 -0.08
N HIS A 202 11.07 -25.88 0.89
CA HIS A 202 10.87 -26.94 1.86
C HIS A 202 10.40 -26.35 3.18
N ARG A 203 9.49 -27.06 3.85
CA ARG A 203 9.10 -26.81 5.24
C ARG A 203 9.95 -27.73 6.11
N VAL A 204 10.84 -27.15 6.89
CA VAL A 204 11.77 -27.87 7.76
C VAL A 204 11.23 -27.80 9.19
N THR A 205 11.17 -28.94 9.86
CA THR A 205 10.75 -29.08 11.25
C THR A 205 12.00 -29.25 12.11
N LEU A 206 12.14 -28.40 13.13
CA LEU A 206 13.22 -28.44 14.11
C LEU A 206 12.63 -28.60 15.51
N GLN A 207 13.36 -29.30 16.38
CA GLN A 207 13.01 -29.53 17.78
C GLN A 207 14.12 -28.99 18.67
N PHE A 208 13.78 -28.25 19.72
CA PHE A 208 14.75 -27.64 20.63
C PHE A 208 14.16 -27.47 22.03
N HIS A 209 15.02 -27.27 23.03
CA HIS A 209 14.59 -26.90 24.37
C HIS A 209 14.73 -25.39 24.58
N THR A 210 13.74 -24.80 25.24
CA THR A 210 13.85 -23.43 25.76
C THR A 210 14.67 -23.41 27.04
N ASP A 211 15.11 -22.22 27.47
CA ASP A 211 15.82 -22.05 28.75
C ASP A 211 15.01 -22.53 29.97
N ASP A 212 13.68 -22.55 29.88
CA ASP A 212 12.79 -23.05 30.94
C ASP A 212 12.67 -24.59 30.92
N GLY A 213 13.33 -25.26 29.98
CA GLY A 213 13.35 -26.72 29.81
C GLY A 213 12.29 -27.26 28.84
N ASP A 214 11.31 -26.44 28.44
CA ASP A 214 10.23 -26.87 27.56
C ASP A 214 10.75 -27.32 26.19
N GLU A 215 10.31 -28.50 25.73
CA GLU A 215 10.61 -28.99 24.39
C GLU A 215 9.63 -28.40 23.36
N ILE A 216 10.17 -27.70 22.37
CA ILE A 216 9.41 -27.01 21.34
C ILE A 216 9.72 -27.61 19.97
N THR A 217 8.67 -27.92 19.23
CA THR A 217 8.74 -28.24 17.80
C THR A 217 8.24 -27.05 16.99
N ALA A 218 9.09 -26.54 16.09
CA ALA A 218 8.81 -25.38 15.26
C ALA A 218 9.16 -25.65 13.80
N THR A 219 8.58 -24.88 12.88
CA THR A 219 8.84 -25.03 11.44
C THR A 219 9.40 -23.76 10.83
N THR A 220 10.37 -23.92 9.93
CA THR A 220 10.92 -22.85 9.09
C THR A 220 10.80 -23.22 7.61
N ARG A 221 10.96 -22.24 6.71
CA ARG A 221 10.91 -22.44 5.26
C ARG A 221 12.24 -22.05 4.63
N THR A 222 12.79 -22.92 3.79
CA THR A 222 14.05 -22.68 3.08
C THR A 222 14.03 -23.36 1.70
N THR A 223 14.77 -22.83 0.72
CA THR A 223 15.02 -23.53 -0.55
C THR A 223 16.21 -24.49 -0.46
N ARG A 224 16.98 -24.43 0.64
CA ARG A 224 18.21 -25.20 0.87
C ARG A 224 18.13 -25.97 2.19
N PRO A 225 17.26 -27.01 2.30
CA PRO A 225 17.13 -27.80 3.53
C PRO A 225 18.42 -28.55 3.91
N GLU A 226 19.33 -28.77 2.97
CA GLU A 226 20.63 -29.40 3.18
C GLU A 226 21.55 -28.60 4.11
N LEU A 227 21.44 -27.26 4.14
CA LEU A 227 22.20 -26.39 5.04
C LEU A 227 21.71 -26.43 6.49
N LEU A 228 20.64 -27.18 6.79
CA LEU A 228 20.13 -27.37 8.14
C LEU A 228 20.32 -28.81 8.62
N ARG A 229 21.05 -29.63 7.84
CA ARG A 229 21.32 -31.06 8.11
C ARG A 229 22.81 -31.34 8.28
N ASP A 230 23.67 -30.39 7.92
CA ASP A 230 25.12 -30.50 7.94
C ASP A 230 25.69 -30.51 9.37
N ALA A 231 25.03 -29.84 10.31
CA ALA A 231 25.36 -29.91 11.72
C ALA A 231 24.44 -30.89 12.49
N PRO A 232 24.96 -31.65 13.48
CA PRO A 232 24.15 -32.48 14.38
C PRO A 232 23.08 -31.68 15.14
N GLN A 233 23.38 -30.40 15.40
CA GLN A 233 22.48 -29.42 16.01
C GLN A 233 22.62 -28.08 15.30
N GLU A 234 21.49 -27.54 14.84
CA GLU A 234 21.38 -26.24 14.22
C GLU A 234 21.25 -25.16 15.28
N ARG A 235 22.04 -24.09 15.18
CA ARG A 235 21.89 -22.96 16.09
C ARG A 235 20.74 -22.08 15.64
N ILE A 236 19.75 -21.89 16.52
CA ILE A 236 18.57 -21.08 16.24
C ILE A 236 18.49 -19.90 17.19
N LEU A 237 17.82 -18.84 16.75
CA LEU A 237 17.35 -17.74 17.56
C LEU A 237 15.82 -17.83 17.68
N TYR A 238 15.28 -17.93 18.89
CA TYR A 238 13.84 -18.01 19.14
C TYR A 238 13.30 -16.84 19.98
N ASP A 239 12.04 -16.49 19.77
CA ASP A 239 11.32 -15.46 20.55
C ASP A 239 10.82 -16.09 21.87
N PRO A 240 11.32 -15.68 23.06
CA PRO A 240 10.92 -16.30 24.33
C PRO A 240 9.43 -16.14 24.65
N GLN A 241 8.77 -15.10 24.14
CA GLN A 241 7.32 -14.93 24.33
C GLN A 241 6.50 -15.79 23.36
N ARG A 242 7.12 -16.27 22.27
CA ARG A 242 6.49 -17.09 21.23
C ARG A 242 7.50 -18.11 20.67
N PRO A 243 7.87 -19.16 21.41
CA PRO A 243 9.01 -20.03 21.06
C PRO A 243 8.92 -20.68 19.69
N LYS A 244 7.71 -20.98 19.19
CA LYS A 244 7.50 -21.48 17.81
C LYS A 244 8.01 -20.55 16.72
N ARG A 245 8.28 -19.29 17.05
CA ARG A 245 8.87 -18.30 16.17
C ARG A 245 10.39 -18.30 16.36
N MET A 246 11.03 -19.11 15.53
CA MET A 246 12.48 -19.29 15.51
C MET A 246 13.04 -19.10 14.11
N TYR A 247 14.32 -18.75 14.05
CA TYR A 247 15.09 -18.63 12.83
C TYR A 247 16.46 -19.28 13.03
N PRO A 248 16.85 -20.22 12.15
CA PRO A 248 18.25 -20.64 12.05
C PRO A 248 19.16 -19.43 11.84
N LEU A 249 20.32 -19.40 12.50
CA LEU A 249 21.20 -18.23 12.50
C LEU A 249 21.65 -17.83 11.09
N ASP A 250 21.95 -18.81 10.24
CA ASP A 250 22.38 -18.58 8.85
C ASP A 250 21.27 -18.02 7.95
N THR A 251 20.03 -18.14 8.42
CA THR A 251 18.83 -17.66 7.72
C THR A 251 18.19 -16.47 8.40
N LEU A 252 18.91 -15.80 9.30
CA LEU A 252 18.36 -14.63 10.00
C LEU A 252 17.86 -13.58 9.01
N PRO A 253 16.68 -13.00 9.29
CA PRO A 253 16.15 -11.93 8.47
C PRO A 253 17.13 -10.76 8.41
N LEU A 254 17.09 -9.99 7.32
CA LEU A 254 17.93 -8.81 7.09
C LEU A 254 19.42 -9.10 6.90
N LYS A 255 19.83 -10.39 6.86
CA LYS A 255 21.23 -10.80 6.90
C LYS A 255 21.96 -10.25 8.13
N ALA A 256 21.25 -10.15 9.26
CA ALA A 256 21.83 -9.73 10.52
C ALA A 256 22.95 -10.70 10.92
N ARG A 257 24.11 -10.16 11.28
CA ARG A 257 25.27 -10.93 11.71
C ARG A 257 25.76 -10.39 13.05
N PRO A 258 26.20 -11.24 13.99
CA PRO A 258 26.92 -10.76 15.14
C PRO A 258 28.26 -10.15 14.71
N GLY A 259 28.69 -9.11 15.41
CA GLY A 259 30.05 -8.62 15.40
C GLY A 259 30.95 -9.41 16.36
N PRO A 260 32.24 -9.06 16.43
CA PRO A 260 33.21 -9.72 17.31
C PRO A 260 32.86 -9.64 18.81
N ASP A 261 32.07 -8.64 19.20
CA ASP A 261 31.59 -8.37 20.56
C ASP A 261 30.26 -9.08 20.89
N GLY A 262 29.73 -9.89 19.96
CA GLY A 262 28.43 -10.54 20.10
C GLY A 262 27.23 -9.61 19.94
N HIS A 263 27.43 -8.32 19.60
CA HIS A 263 26.33 -7.41 19.26
C HIS A 263 26.01 -7.47 17.77
N TRP A 264 24.83 -7.00 17.36
CA TRP A 264 24.48 -7.00 15.94
C TRP A 264 25.32 -5.97 15.17
N ALA A 265 25.99 -6.42 14.10
CA ALA A 265 26.71 -5.52 13.22
C ALA A 265 25.73 -4.57 12.50
N PRO A 266 26.07 -3.28 12.36
CA PRO A 266 25.25 -2.35 11.59
C PRO A 266 25.24 -2.75 10.09
N GLY A 267 24.10 -2.54 9.44
CA GLY A 267 24.03 -2.54 7.98
C GLY A 267 24.79 -1.36 7.36
N GLY A 268 24.98 -1.40 6.03
CA GLY A 268 25.70 -0.35 5.30
C GLY A 268 24.96 0.99 5.25
N ALA A 269 25.69 2.07 5.00
CA ALA A 269 25.13 3.43 4.91
C ALA A 269 24.04 3.58 3.84
N ALA A 270 24.06 2.77 2.77
CA ALA A 270 23.02 2.74 1.76
C ALA A 270 21.61 2.46 2.33
N THR A 271 21.50 1.87 3.53
CA THR A 271 20.22 1.65 4.20
C THR A 271 19.46 2.94 4.52
N TYR A 272 20.15 4.08 4.68
CA TYR A 272 19.47 5.37 4.88
C TYR A 272 18.65 5.81 3.66
N LEU A 273 18.98 5.32 2.45
CA LEU A 273 18.19 5.60 1.24
C LEU A 273 16.75 5.07 1.34
N LEU A 274 16.48 4.09 2.21
CA LEU A 274 15.12 3.59 2.47
C LEU A 274 14.19 4.66 3.07
N LEU A 275 14.73 5.77 3.58
CA LEU A 275 13.95 6.89 4.10
C LEU A 275 13.41 7.82 3.01
N ILE A 276 14.00 7.79 1.80
CA ILE A 276 13.64 8.74 0.74
C ILE A 276 12.16 8.61 0.39
N LEU A 277 11.68 7.42 0.00
CA LEU A 277 10.27 7.23 -0.40
C LEU A 277 9.25 7.57 0.71
N PRO A 278 9.42 7.11 1.97
CA PRO A 278 8.53 7.51 3.06
C PRO A 278 8.51 9.02 3.27
N LEU A 279 9.68 9.67 3.33
CA LEU A 279 9.78 11.10 3.59
C LEU A 279 9.19 11.91 2.45
N THR A 280 9.51 11.59 1.20
CA THR A 280 8.94 12.30 0.03
C THR A 280 7.43 12.11 -0.04
N THR A 281 6.92 10.92 0.30
CA THR A 281 5.48 10.64 0.33
C THR A 281 4.79 11.49 1.40
N ILE A 282 5.29 11.46 2.64
CA ILE A 282 4.67 12.17 3.76
C ILE A 282 4.77 13.68 3.56
N VAL A 283 5.98 14.20 3.35
CA VAL A 283 6.24 15.65 3.22
C VAL A 283 5.54 16.19 1.97
N GLY A 284 5.61 15.49 0.84
CA GLY A 284 4.97 15.92 -0.40
C GLY A 284 3.46 16.05 -0.27
N HIS A 285 2.79 15.06 0.33
CA HIS A 285 1.34 15.10 0.52
C HIS A 285 0.90 16.11 1.59
N LEU A 286 1.67 16.26 2.68
CA LEU A 286 1.39 17.29 3.69
C LEU A 286 1.53 18.70 3.11
N ALA A 287 2.59 18.96 2.35
CA ALA A 287 2.82 20.25 1.70
C ALA A 287 1.70 20.56 0.67
N TYR A 288 1.31 19.58 -0.13
CA TYR A 288 0.20 19.73 -1.07
C TYR A 288 -1.12 20.05 -0.36
N ALA A 289 -1.44 19.30 0.70
CA ALA A 289 -2.62 19.54 1.52
C ALA A 289 -2.62 20.95 2.13
N SER A 290 -1.50 21.39 2.72
CA SER A 290 -1.41 22.73 3.32
C SER A 290 -1.59 23.85 2.29
N LEU A 291 -1.01 23.70 1.09
CA LEU A 291 -1.17 24.69 0.02
C LEU A 291 -2.60 24.76 -0.52
N ARG A 292 -3.32 23.63 -0.52
CA ARG A 292 -4.68 23.54 -1.05
C ARG A 292 -5.76 24.03 -0.08
N TRP A 293 -5.52 23.97 1.24
CA TRP A 293 -6.49 24.33 2.27
C TRP A 293 -6.10 25.51 3.16
N GLY A 294 -4.86 25.99 3.08
CA GLY A 294 -4.36 27.10 3.88
C GLY A 294 -4.49 28.48 3.23
N GLY A 295 -5.09 28.58 2.04
CA GLY A 295 -5.37 29.83 1.33
C GLY A 295 -6.86 29.97 1.05
#